data_AF-A0A938N179-F1
#
_entry.id   AF-A0A938N179-F1
#
_cell.length_a   1.000
_cell.length_b   1.000
_cell.length_c   1.000
_cell.angle_alpha   90.00
_cell.angle_beta   90.00
_cell.angle_gamma   90.00
#
_symmetry.space_group_name_H-M   'P 1'
#
loop_
_entity.id
_entity.type
_entity.pdbx_description
1 polymer ?
#
loop_
_entity_poly.entity_id
_entity_poly.type
_entity_poly.pdbx_seq_one_letter_code
_entity_poly.pdbx_strand_id
1 'polypeptide(L)'
;WTPGLRLHTTSRRDEWVAGKTETNRQTTRDFLRQSRAGGIPTVLAINADAFSPWPAPYDQPTPTDLAGLAVATGTVVSQGSGSPSLIQRKTGSLKIEATGPDTDTSDMELAVSGFALCLDNGQPISSGDDLHPRTGLGLSQDGRYLVAVAIDGRQPESLGATTQELGRWLRHFGAHRGINMDGGGSTTLAWWDPSSEDADKCRLLNRPVGNGVRAERLPAVLFVPTERANGNNLGVAIHSQQTTHDVNPLHNEPFVMGDEMLVYFNAFSRQQPHPCPFGTRSIGVARLRRDGFAGLQAAADAVEGRLITKPLQIAGDRLLLNVEQRGGEGSVNVALLDEQGNELPGHGFAESLPITTDAVRAPLRWKTHSDVASVRGRTARVALCLRGHTIVYALAFAD
;
A
#
# COMPACT_ATOMS: atom_id res chain seq x y z
N TRP A 1 -1.42 14.51 -5.90
CA TRP A 1 0.02 14.24 -5.77
C TRP A 1 0.24 13.38 -4.54
N THR A 2 0.58 12.11 -4.72
CA THR A 2 0.98 11.21 -3.62
C THR A 2 2.49 11.25 -3.52
N PRO A 3 3.09 11.76 -2.43
CA PRO A 3 4.54 11.87 -2.30
C PRO A 3 5.24 10.54 -2.59
N GLY A 4 6.29 10.54 -3.40
CA GLY A 4 7.07 9.35 -3.75
C GLY A 4 6.48 8.47 -4.85
N LEU A 5 5.18 8.54 -5.15
CA LEU A 5 4.57 7.82 -6.26
C LEU A 5 4.86 8.53 -7.59
N ARG A 6 5.40 7.79 -8.57
CA ARG A 6 5.62 8.27 -9.94
C ARG A 6 5.06 7.27 -10.94
N LEU A 7 4.56 7.78 -12.06
CA LEU A 7 4.25 6.96 -13.23
C LEU A 7 5.39 7.09 -14.23
N HIS A 8 5.65 6.05 -14.99
CA HIS A 8 6.56 6.06 -16.13
C HIS A 8 6.07 5.08 -17.20
N THR A 9 6.53 5.24 -18.43
CA THR A 9 6.08 4.42 -19.57
C THR A 9 7.24 4.09 -20.51
N THR A 10 7.02 3.27 -21.55
CA THR A 10 8.08 2.88 -22.49
C THR A 10 8.61 4.14 -23.21
N SER A 11 9.91 4.34 -23.15
CA SER A 11 10.59 5.44 -23.85
C SER A 11 10.72 5.19 -25.35
N ARG A 12 11.09 6.24 -26.10
CA ARG A 12 11.54 6.11 -27.48
C ARG A 12 12.67 5.09 -27.59
N ARG A 13 12.69 4.32 -28.68
CA ARG A 13 13.88 3.56 -29.08
C ARG A 13 15.01 4.49 -29.56
N ASP A 14 16.25 4.03 -29.57
CA ASP A 14 17.41 4.85 -30.00
C ASP A 14 17.28 5.28 -31.48
N GLU A 15 16.84 4.38 -32.36
CA GLU A 15 16.59 4.63 -33.77
C GLU A 15 15.14 5.09 -34.01
N TRP A 16 14.66 6.04 -33.20
CA TRP A 16 13.28 6.48 -33.24
C TRP A 16 12.93 7.13 -34.58
N VAL A 17 11.84 6.67 -35.19
CA VAL A 17 11.24 7.27 -36.37
C VAL A 17 9.73 7.35 -36.13
N ALA A 18 9.21 8.58 -36.11
CA ALA A 18 7.78 8.85 -35.88
C ALA A 18 6.89 8.00 -36.81
N GLY A 19 5.89 7.32 -36.23
CA GLY A 19 4.93 6.48 -36.94
C GLY A 19 5.53 5.33 -37.77
N LYS A 20 6.73 4.86 -37.43
CA LYS A 20 7.40 3.73 -38.14
C LYS A 20 8.19 2.79 -37.24
N THR A 21 8.97 3.34 -36.31
CA THR A 21 9.62 2.55 -35.26
C THR A 21 9.72 3.41 -34.00
N GLU A 22 8.68 3.44 -33.21
CA GLU A 22 8.57 4.35 -32.06
C GLU A 22 9.12 3.73 -30.78
N THR A 23 8.82 2.46 -30.53
CA THR A 23 9.30 1.73 -29.35
C THR A 23 9.88 0.37 -29.75
N ASN A 24 10.58 -0.27 -28.81
CA ASN A 24 10.87 -1.70 -28.90
C ASN A 24 9.85 -2.43 -28.02
N ARG A 25 9.24 -3.48 -28.57
CA ARG A 25 8.36 -4.35 -27.78
C ARG A 25 9.12 -4.94 -26.61
N GLN A 26 8.44 -5.12 -25.48
CA GLN A 26 9.00 -5.78 -24.31
C GLN A 26 7.89 -6.39 -23.46
N THR A 27 8.15 -7.54 -22.83
CA THR A 27 7.18 -8.11 -21.90
C THR A 27 6.99 -7.16 -20.71
N THR A 28 5.82 -7.19 -20.08
CA THR A 28 5.53 -6.31 -18.93
C THR A 28 6.45 -6.59 -17.75
N ARG A 29 6.83 -7.87 -17.54
CA ARG A 29 7.84 -8.22 -16.54
C ARG A 29 9.23 -7.71 -16.90
N ASP A 30 9.65 -7.80 -18.16
CA ASP A 30 10.95 -7.27 -18.56
C ASP A 30 11.01 -5.75 -18.45
N PHE A 31 9.94 -5.04 -18.83
CA PHE A 31 9.83 -3.60 -18.57
C PHE A 31 10.00 -3.27 -17.08
N LEU A 32 9.33 -4.01 -16.20
CA LEU A 32 9.44 -3.82 -14.76
C LEU A 32 10.88 -4.08 -14.27
N ARG A 33 11.49 -5.20 -14.68
CA ARG A 33 12.87 -5.56 -14.30
C ARG A 33 13.88 -4.54 -14.81
N GLN A 34 13.80 -4.16 -16.08
CA GLN A 34 14.69 -3.19 -16.71
C GLN A 34 14.53 -1.80 -16.11
N SER A 35 13.30 -1.37 -15.82
CA SER A 35 13.06 -0.11 -15.11
C SER A 35 13.79 -0.08 -13.76
N ARG A 36 13.72 -1.17 -12.99
CA ARG A 36 14.43 -1.29 -11.72
C ARG A 36 15.95 -1.34 -11.88
N ALA A 37 16.45 -2.09 -12.86
CA ALA A 37 17.87 -2.13 -13.19
C ALA A 37 18.39 -0.74 -13.62
N GLY A 38 17.55 0.05 -14.29
CA GLY A 38 17.80 1.44 -14.65
C GLY A 38 17.56 2.46 -13.53
N GLY A 39 17.35 2.03 -12.30
CA GLY A 39 17.21 2.91 -11.12
C GLY A 39 15.81 3.46 -10.86
N ILE A 40 14.79 3.05 -11.62
CA ILE A 40 13.39 3.41 -11.37
C ILE A 40 12.76 2.32 -10.49
N PRO A 41 12.44 2.59 -9.19
CA PRO A 41 11.93 1.61 -8.24
C PRO A 41 10.47 1.22 -8.52
N THR A 42 10.26 0.58 -9.66
CA THR A 42 8.97 0.13 -10.17
C THR A 42 8.42 -0.97 -9.28
N VAL A 43 7.18 -0.82 -8.84
CA VAL A 43 6.47 -1.79 -8.00
C VAL A 43 5.37 -2.50 -8.76
N LEU A 44 4.74 -1.84 -9.74
CA LEU A 44 3.66 -2.39 -10.55
C LEU A 44 3.90 -2.02 -12.01
N ALA A 45 3.58 -2.91 -12.93
CA ALA A 45 3.56 -2.64 -14.36
C ALA A 45 2.38 -3.31 -15.04
N ILE A 46 1.77 -2.65 -16.02
CA ILE A 46 0.67 -3.15 -16.82
C ILE A 46 0.90 -2.81 -18.30
N ASN A 47 0.42 -3.64 -19.23
CA ASN A 47 0.45 -3.28 -20.65
C ASN A 47 -0.39 -2.01 -20.92
N ALA A 48 -0.03 -1.26 -21.96
CA ALA A 48 -0.68 0.01 -22.28
C ALA A 48 -1.19 0.06 -23.73
N ASP A 49 -0.63 0.96 -24.53
CA ASP A 49 -1.06 1.28 -25.90
C ASP A 49 -1.09 0.07 -26.83
N ALA A 50 -2.05 0.10 -27.75
CA ALA A 50 -2.09 -0.82 -28.88
C ALA A 50 -0.97 -0.51 -29.87
N PHE A 51 -0.48 -1.53 -30.57
CA PHE A 51 0.74 -1.41 -31.36
C PHE A 51 0.77 -2.35 -32.56
N SER A 52 1.59 -2.01 -33.55
CA SER A 52 1.85 -2.82 -34.75
C SER A 52 3.19 -2.44 -35.36
N PRO A 53 3.95 -3.38 -35.97
CA PRO A 53 3.67 -4.81 -36.04
C PRO A 53 4.07 -5.56 -34.75
N TRP A 54 3.53 -6.77 -34.61
CA TRP A 54 3.84 -7.69 -33.50
C TRP A 54 4.13 -9.11 -34.00
N PRO A 55 5.22 -9.31 -34.77
CA PRO A 55 5.52 -10.60 -35.39
C PRO A 55 5.80 -11.68 -34.34
N ALA A 56 5.56 -12.95 -34.73
CA ALA A 56 6.06 -14.10 -34.01
C ALA A 56 7.60 -14.17 -34.10
N PRO A 57 8.32 -14.61 -33.05
CA PRO A 57 7.79 -15.02 -31.74
C PRO A 57 7.27 -13.82 -30.94
N TYR A 58 6.12 -13.98 -30.28
CA TYR A 58 5.34 -12.85 -29.74
C TYR A 58 5.93 -12.22 -28.48
N ASP A 59 6.90 -12.87 -27.86
CA ASP A 59 7.59 -12.45 -26.64
C ASP A 59 8.94 -11.76 -26.90
N GLN A 60 9.32 -11.59 -28.18
CA GLN A 60 10.63 -11.03 -28.54
C GLN A 60 10.60 -9.50 -28.68
N PRO A 61 11.71 -8.82 -28.32
CA PRO A 61 11.84 -7.39 -28.53
C PRO A 61 12.06 -7.09 -30.01
N THR A 62 11.07 -6.44 -30.63
CA THR A 62 11.18 -5.95 -32.01
C THR A 62 10.66 -4.51 -32.08
N PRO A 63 11.12 -3.71 -33.05
CA PRO A 63 10.56 -2.38 -33.29
C PRO A 63 9.06 -2.45 -33.55
N THR A 64 8.32 -1.43 -33.10
CA THR A 64 6.88 -1.30 -33.31
C THR A 64 6.42 0.15 -33.21
N ASP A 65 5.19 0.40 -33.64
CA ASP A 65 4.51 1.69 -33.60
C ASP A 65 3.31 1.65 -32.68
N LEU A 66 3.05 2.75 -32.00
CA LEU A 66 1.90 2.87 -31.12
C LEU A 66 0.73 3.47 -31.90
N ALA A 67 -0.48 3.04 -31.56
CA ALA A 67 -1.71 3.47 -32.22
C ALA A 67 -2.32 4.75 -31.63
N GLY A 68 -1.66 5.39 -30.65
CA GLY A 68 -2.15 6.58 -29.97
C GLY A 68 -1.04 7.37 -29.29
N LEU A 69 -1.43 8.49 -28.68
CA LEU A 69 -0.50 9.38 -28.00
C LEU A 69 0.25 8.63 -26.89
N ALA A 70 1.57 8.69 -26.99
CA ALA A 70 2.46 8.26 -25.92
C ALA A 70 3.45 9.38 -25.61
N VAL A 71 3.63 9.70 -24.34
CA VAL A 71 4.63 10.65 -23.85
C VAL A 71 5.38 9.98 -22.71
N ALA A 72 6.70 10.01 -22.75
CA ALA A 72 7.57 9.45 -21.71
C ALA A 72 8.53 10.53 -21.23
N THR A 73 8.45 10.90 -19.94
CA THR A 73 9.31 11.91 -19.30
C THR A 73 9.31 13.23 -20.09
N GLY A 74 8.11 13.67 -20.49
CA GLY A 74 7.89 14.88 -21.28
C GLY A 74 8.32 14.81 -22.75
N THR A 75 8.78 13.64 -23.23
CA THR A 75 9.16 13.42 -24.63
C THR A 75 8.05 12.66 -25.35
N VAL A 76 7.54 13.22 -26.46
CA VAL A 76 6.51 12.56 -27.29
C VAL A 76 7.07 11.30 -27.93
N VAL A 77 6.57 10.12 -27.59
CA VAL A 77 6.98 8.84 -28.17
C VAL A 77 6.17 8.53 -29.44
N SER A 78 4.86 8.80 -29.42
CA SER A 78 3.93 8.60 -30.53
C SER A 78 2.88 9.69 -30.54
N GLN A 79 2.37 10.05 -31.73
CA GLN A 79 1.42 11.14 -31.91
C GLN A 79 -0.03 10.71 -31.58
N GLY A 80 -0.86 11.68 -31.19
CA GLY A 80 -2.27 11.43 -30.94
C GLY A 80 -3.04 11.04 -32.21
N SER A 81 -4.01 10.13 -32.07
CA SER A 81 -4.81 9.59 -33.18
C SER A 81 -6.32 9.87 -33.06
N GLY A 82 -6.74 10.61 -32.02
CA GLY A 82 -8.13 10.83 -31.63
C GLY A 82 -8.61 9.90 -30.51
N SER A 83 -7.79 8.91 -30.15
CA SER A 83 -8.04 7.97 -29.05
C SER A 83 -8.00 8.64 -27.67
N PRO A 84 -8.72 8.09 -26.68
CA PRO A 84 -8.62 8.53 -25.29
C PRO A 84 -7.28 8.12 -24.67
N SER A 85 -6.68 9.06 -23.93
CA SER A 85 -5.37 8.95 -23.29
C SER A 85 -5.46 9.25 -21.81
N LEU A 86 -4.77 8.45 -21.00
CA LEU A 86 -4.43 8.83 -19.63
C LEU A 86 -3.21 9.74 -19.70
N ILE A 87 -3.36 10.97 -19.22
CA ILE A 87 -2.33 12.02 -19.29
C ILE A 87 -1.95 12.42 -17.87
N GLN A 88 -0.66 12.43 -17.59
CA GLN A 88 -0.06 13.10 -16.45
C GLN A 88 0.57 14.40 -16.92
N ARG A 89 0.14 15.53 -16.35
CA ARG A 89 0.79 16.83 -16.58
C ARG A 89 2.04 16.96 -15.70
N LYS A 90 2.96 17.85 -16.07
CA LYS A 90 4.16 18.21 -15.28
C LYS A 90 3.82 18.73 -13.88
N THR A 91 2.61 19.25 -13.68
CA THR A 91 2.07 19.63 -12.36
C THR A 91 1.72 18.43 -11.47
N GLY A 92 1.72 17.21 -12.02
CA GLY A 92 1.35 15.96 -11.36
C GLY A 92 -0.14 15.64 -11.36
N SER A 93 -0.96 16.44 -12.04
CA SER A 93 -2.40 16.15 -12.23
C SER A 93 -2.60 15.06 -13.29
N LEU A 94 -3.61 14.21 -13.07
CA LEU A 94 -4.02 13.15 -14.00
C LEU A 94 -5.36 13.50 -14.66
N LYS A 95 -5.48 13.20 -15.95
CA LYS A 95 -6.73 13.37 -16.71
C LYS A 95 -6.87 12.26 -17.75
N ILE A 96 -8.12 11.90 -18.07
CA ILE A 96 -8.46 11.10 -19.24
C ILE A 96 -9.19 11.98 -20.25
N GLU A 97 -8.66 12.11 -21.46
CA GLU A 97 -9.28 12.87 -22.56
C GLU A 97 -8.85 12.35 -23.94
N ALA A 98 -9.60 12.67 -24.98
CA ALA A 98 -9.24 12.33 -26.36
C ALA A 98 -8.08 13.20 -26.84
N THR A 99 -7.11 12.60 -27.52
CA THR A 99 -5.92 13.29 -28.02
C THR A 99 -5.69 13.00 -29.50
N GLY A 100 -5.78 14.03 -30.33
CA GLY A 100 -5.53 13.98 -31.78
C GLY A 100 -4.10 14.38 -32.18
N PRO A 101 -3.80 14.45 -33.49
CA PRO A 101 -2.47 14.76 -33.99
C PRO A 101 -1.93 16.13 -33.55
N ASP A 102 -2.82 17.12 -33.39
CA ASP A 102 -2.46 18.50 -33.02
C ASP A 102 -2.55 18.76 -31.51
N THR A 103 -2.61 17.71 -30.68
CA THR A 103 -2.68 17.86 -29.22
C THR A 103 -1.41 18.56 -28.71
N ASP A 104 -1.57 19.66 -27.97
CA ASP A 104 -0.44 20.31 -27.30
C ASP A 104 0.09 19.42 -26.17
N THR A 105 1.30 18.89 -26.35
CA THR A 105 1.97 18.00 -25.38
C THR A 105 2.99 18.73 -24.50
N SER A 106 3.10 20.06 -24.59
CA SER A 106 4.18 20.84 -23.95
C SER A 106 4.19 20.74 -22.43
N ASP A 107 3.03 20.53 -21.81
CA ASP A 107 2.85 20.40 -20.37
C ASP A 107 2.66 18.95 -19.89
N MET A 108 2.74 17.97 -20.79
CA MET A 108 2.60 16.56 -20.47
C MET A 108 3.93 15.99 -19.96
N GLU A 109 3.87 15.20 -18.89
CA GLU A 109 4.98 14.41 -18.37
C GLU A 109 4.88 12.96 -18.87
N LEU A 110 3.66 12.42 -18.91
CA LEU A 110 3.37 11.08 -19.38
C LEU A 110 2.02 11.04 -20.09
N ALA A 111 1.92 10.20 -21.12
CA ALA A 111 0.65 9.85 -21.74
C ALA A 111 0.69 8.38 -22.20
N VAL A 112 -0.42 7.67 -22.04
CA VAL A 112 -0.68 6.35 -22.62
C VAL A 112 -2.11 6.29 -23.16
N SER A 113 -2.30 5.69 -24.32
CA SER A 113 -3.59 5.67 -25.04
C SER A 113 -4.25 4.29 -25.04
N GLY A 114 -5.58 4.27 -25.02
CA GLY A 114 -6.36 3.06 -25.30
C GLY A 114 -7.17 3.17 -26.58
N PHE A 115 -8.06 2.22 -26.82
CA PHE A 115 -8.92 2.20 -28.01
C PHE A 115 -10.13 3.12 -27.89
N ALA A 116 -10.78 3.11 -26.72
CA ALA A 116 -12.03 3.82 -26.49
C ALA A 116 -12.29 3.95 -24.98
N LEU A 117 -13.19 4.87 -24.61
CA LEU A 117 -13.72 4.90 -23.26
C LEU A 117 -14.61 3.68 -23.05
N CYS A 118 -14.48 3.03 -21.89
CA CYS A 118 -15.42 1.99 -21.43
C CYS A 118 -16.28 2.48 -20.24
N LEU A 119 -15.92 3.62 -19.66
CA LEU A 119 -16.63 4.29 -18.58
C LEU A 119 -16.53 5.80 -18.80
N ASP A 120 -17.65 6.50 -18.85
CA ASP A 120 -17.68 7.95 -18.98
C ASP A 120 -18.71 8.55 -18.03
N ASN A 121 -18.29 9.55 -17.25
CA ASN A 121 -19.12 10.19 -16.23
C ASN A 121 -19.85 9.18 -15.30
N GLY A 122 -19.18 8.10 -14.91
CA GLY A 122 -19.69 7.08 -13.99
C GLY A 122 -20.66 6.10 -14.65
N GLN A 123 -20.87 6.19 -15.96
CA GLN A 123 -21.74 5.29 -16.72
C GLN A 123 -20.90 4.38 -17.63
N PRO A 124 -20.97 3.05 -17.44
CA PRO A 124 -20.35 2.10 -18.36
C PRO A 124 -20.90 2.28 -19.77
N ILE A 125 -20.02 2.33 -20.77
CA ILE A 125 -20.40 2.47 -22.17
C ILE A 125 -20.87 1.10 -22.68
N SER A 126 -22.01 1.08 -23.37
CA SER A 126 -22.56 -0.16 -23.95
C SER A 126 -21.64 -0.72 -25.02
N SER A 127 -21.53 -2.04 -25.06
CA SER A 127 -20.69 -2.78 -26.01
C SER A 127 -21.43 -4.01 -26.55
N GLY A 128 -20.82 -4.69 -27.52
CA GLY A 128 -21.22 -6.05 -27.89
C GLY A 128 -20.86 -7.07 -26.79
N ASP A 129 -21.01 -8.35 -27.15
CA ASP A 129 -20.86 -9.53 -26.29
C ASP A 129 -19.50 -10.24 -26.45
N ASP A 130 -18.57 -9.67 -27.22
CA ASP A 130 -17.24 -10.24 -27.43
C ASP A 130 -16.42 -10.30 -26.12
N LEU A 131 -16.16 -11.54 -25.68
CA LEU A 131 -15.34 -11.84 -24.51
C LEU A 131 -13.86 -11.97 -24.90
N HIS A 132 -13.03 -11.13 -24.30
CA HIS A 132 -11.57 -11.18 -24.42
C HIS A 132 -10.91 -10.90 -23.07
N PRO A 133 -9.63 -11.26 -22.90
CA PRO A 133 -8.80 -10.61 -21.90
C PRO A 133 -8.86 -9.10 -22.11
N ARG A 134 -8.99 -8.34 -21.02
CA ARG A 134 -9.14 -6.88 -21.06
C ARG A 134 -8.13 -6.23 -20.13
N THR A 135 -7.59 -5.11 -20.58
CA THR A 135 -6.83 -4.18 -19.74
C THR A 135 -7.59 -2.86 -19.68
N GLY A 136 -7.71 -2.28 -18.48
CA GLY A 136 -8.37 -0.99 -18.30
C GLY A 136 -7.65 -0.09 -17.32
N LEU A 137 -7.71 1.21 -17.60
CA LEU A 137 -7.26 2.26 -16.70
C LEU A 137 -8.42 3.19 -16.40
N GLY A 138 -8.68 3.48 -15.13
CA GLY A 138 -9.77 4.37 -14.69
C GLY A 138 -9.30 5.40 -13.69
N LEU A 139 -9.83 6.62 -13.78
CA LEU A 139 -9.60 7.69 -12.81
C LEU A 139 -10.87 7.99 -12.01
N SER A 140 -10.72 8.22 -10.72
CA SER A 140 -11.78 8.80 -9.89
C SER A 140 -12.15 10.21 -10.37
N GLN A 141 -13.34 10.70 -9.99
CA GLN A 141 -13.85 12.00 -10.43
C GLN A 141 -12.92 13.17 -10.09
N ASP A 142 -12.25 13.10 -8.95
CA ASP A 142 -11.29 14.10 -8.45
C ASP A 142 -9.85 13.87 -8.95
N GLY A 143 -9.62 12.82 -9.77
CA GLY A 143 -8.30 12.44 -10.27
C GLY A 143 -7.32 11.97 -9.18
N ARG A 144 -7.81 11.67 -7.97
CA ARG A 144 -6.98 11.22 -6.83
C ARG A 144 -6.58 9.76 -6.94
N TYR A 145 -7.44 8.91 -7.50
CA TYR A 145 -7.22 7.47 -7.60
C TYR A 145 -7.13 7.04 -9.07
N LEU A 146 -6.07 6.30 -9.38
CA LEU A 146 -5.91 5.56 -10.62
C LEU A 146 -6.17 4.08 -10.32
N VAL A 147 -7.13 3.50 -11.02
CA VAL A 147 -7.48 2.08 -10.97
C VAL A 147 -6.92 1.42 -12.23
N ALA A 148 -6.10 0.39 -12.06
CA ALA A 148 -5.62 -0.45 -13.16
C ALA A 148 -6.23 -1.85 -13.02
N VAL A 149 -6.78 -2.37 -14.11
CA VAL A 149 -7.50 -3.66 -14.14
C VAL A 149 -6.93 -4.51 -15.26
N ALA A 150 -6.62 -5.77 -14.94
CA ALA A 150 -6.37 -6.83 -15.90
C ALA A 150 -7.41 -7.94 -15.68
N ILE A 151 -8.15 -8.30 -16.71
CA ILE A 151 -9.11 -9.40 -16.72
C ILE A 151 -8.55 -10.45 -17.66
N ASP A 152 -8.25 -11.63 -17.15
CA ASP A 152 -7.84 -12.75 -18.01
C ASP A 152 -9.00 -13.20 -18.89
N GLY A 153 -8.70 -13.87 -20.00
CA GLY A 153 -9.69 -14.45 -20.88
C GLY A 153 -9.07 -15.48 -21.81
N ARG A 154 -9.89 -16.11 -22.65
CA ARG A 154 -9.45 -17.16 -23.58
C ARG A 154 -8.76 -18.36 -22.90
N GLN A 155 -9.07 -18.61 -21.63
CA GLN A 155 -8.47 -19.69 -20.85
C GLN A 155 -9.56 -20.50 -20.10
N PRO A 156 -9.25 -21.71 -19.62
CA PRO A 156 -10.26 -22.60 -19.02
C PRO A 156 -11.00 -21.98 -17.83
N GLU A 157 -10.32 -21.14 -17.04
CA GLU A 157 -10.86 -20.50 -15.83
C GLU A 157 -11.46 -19.11 -16.10
N SER A 158 -11.27 -18.55 -17.28
CA SER A 158 -11.84 -17.25 -17.65
C SER A 158 -12.08 -17.13 -19.14
N LEU A 159 -13.35 -16.87 -19.51
CA LEU A 159 -13.73 -16.56 -20.88
C LEU A 159 -13.26 -15.16 -21.31
N GLY A 160 -13.10 -14.25 -20.36
CA GLY A 160 -12.84 -12.82 -20.59
C GLY A 160 -14.02 -11.95 -20.19
N ALA A 161 -13.97 -10.70 -20.62
CA ALA A 161 -15.02 -9.71 -20.41
C ALA A 161 -15.29 -8.90 -21.68
N THR A 162 -16.50 -8.36 -21.77
CA THR A 162 -16.87 -7.29 -22.69
C THR A 162 -16.23 -5.96 -22.25
N THR A 163 -16.19 -4.96 -23.13
CA THR A 163 -15.71 -3.62 -22.73
C THR A 163 -16.71 -2.93 -21.80
N GLN A 164 -18.02 -3.23 -21.89
CA GLN A 164 -19.01 -2.75 -20.92
C GLN A 164 -18.76 -3.32 -19.52
N GLU A 165 -18.45 -4.61 -19.39
CA GLU A 165 -18.11 -5.23 -18.11
C GLU A 165 -16.81 -4.67 -17.52
N LEU A 166 -15.80 -4.40 -18.35
CA LEU A 166 -14.60 -3.67 -17.92
C LEU A 166 -14.99 -2.30 -17.32
N GLY A 167 -15.87 -1.55 -17.99
CA GLY A 167 -16.39 -0.28 -17.49
C GLY A 167 -17.13 -0.42 -16.15
N ARG A 168 -17.92 -1.49 -15.97
CA ARG A 168 -18.60 -1.81 -14.70
C ARG A 168 -17.60 -2.10 -13.59
N TRP A 169 -16.53 -2.85 -13.86
CA TRP A 169 -15.46 -3.11 -12.88
C TRP A 169 -14.72 -1.85 -12.49
N LEU A 170 -14.34 -1.00 -13.45
CA LEU A 170 -13.71 0.29 -13.15
C LEU A 170 -14.61 1.16 -12.27
N ARG A 171 -15.92 1.23 -12.57
CA ARG A 171 -16.90 1.94 -11.73
C ARG A 171 -16.98 1.34 -10.32
N HIS A 172 -17.01 0.00 -10.23
CA HIS A 172 -17.09 -0.70 -8.95
C HIS A 172 -15.91 -0.33 -8.03
N PHE A 173 -14.71 -0.19 -8.59
CA PHE A 173 -13.51 0.25 -7.85
C PHE A 173 -13.36 1.77 -7.71
N GLY A 174 -14.40 2.55 -8.02
CA GLY A 174 -14.45 3.99 -7.76
C GLY A 174 -13.94 4.89 -8.88
N ALA A 175 -13.67 4.36 -10.09
CA ALA A 175 -13.41 5.20 -11.24
C ALA A 175 -14.70 5.92 -11.70
N HIS A 176 -14.53 7.13 -12.20
CA HIS A 176 -15.57 7.93 -12.83
C HIS A 176 -15.42 7.97 -14.36
N ARG A 177 -14.18 7.88 -14.85
CA ARG A 177 -13.86 7.79 -16.27
C ARG A 177 -12.84 6.69 -16.50
N GLY A 178 -12.94 5.93 -17.58
CA GLY A 178 -12.09 4.77 -17.81
C GLY A 178 -11.92 4.40 -19.27
N ILE A 179 -10.73 3.90 -19.59
CA ILE A 179 -10.25 3.57 -20.92
C ILE A 179 -10.13 2.05 -21.05
N ASN A 180 -10.61 1.50 -22.17
CA ASN A 180 -10.26 0.16 -22.63
C ASN A 180 -8.91 0.22 -23.37
N MET A 181 -7.87 -0.32 -22.74
CA MET A 181 -6.49 -0.35 -23.25
C MET A 181 -6.29 -1.51 -24.23
N ASP A 182 -5.04 -1.75 -24.67
CA ASP A 182 -4.73 -2.96 -25.43
C ASP A 182 -5.04 -4.23 -24.62
N GLY A 183 -5.68 -5.20 -25.24
CA GLY A 183 -6.24 -6.37 -24.58
C GLY A 183 -5.76 -7.68 -25.19
N GLY A 184 -6.55 -8.74 -25.02
CA GLY A 184 -6.23 -10.03 -25.60
C GLY A 184 -4.89 -10.57 -25.09
N GLY A 185 -4.01 -10.98 -25.99
CA GLY A 185 -2.70 -11.51 -25.59
C GLY A 185 -1.78 -10.48 -24.94
N SER A 186 -2.07 -9.19 -25.07
CA SER A 186 -1.26 -8.13 -24.45
C SER A 186 -1.57 -7.97 -22.95
N THR A 187 -2.75 -8.42 -22.48
CA THR A 187 -3.21 -8.24 -21.09
C THR A 187 -2.29 -8.91 -20.10
N THR A 188 -1.49 -8.08 -19.41
CA THR A 188 -0.50 -8.53 -18.45
C THR A 188 -0.37 -7.49 -17.34
N LEU A 189 -0.41 -7.96 -16.08
CA LEU A 189 -0.17 -7.18 -14.88
C LEU A 189 0.92 -7.86 -14.05
N ALA A 190 1.97 -7.11 -13.72
CA ALA A 190 3.12 -7.61 -12.98
C ALA A 190 3.38 -6.76 -11.73
N TRP A 191 3.84 -7.40 -10.66
CA TRP A 191 4.20 -6.80 -9.38
C TRP A 191 5.62 -7.22 -8.98
N TRP A 192 6.42 -6.27 -8.51
CA TRP A 192 7.65 -6.54 -7.77
C TRP A 192 7.37 -6.87 -6.30
N ASP A 193 7.37 -8.14 -5.94
CA ASP A 193 7.10 -8.58 -4.56
C ASP A 193 8.37 -8.47 -3.70
N PRO A 194 8.51 -7.45 -2.83
CA PRO A 194 9.72 -7.28 -2.04
C PRO A 194 9.92 -8.41 -1.02
N SER A 195 8.83 -9.11 -0.63
CA SER A 195 8.82 -10.20 0.35
C SER A 195 9.23 -11.55 -0.25
N SER A 196 9.27 -11.66 -1.58
CA SER A 196 9.73 -12.88 -2.26
C SER A 196 11.18 -13.20 -1.90
N GLU A 197 11.44 -14.47 -1.56
CA GLU A 197 12.78 -15.03 -1.35
C GLU A 197 13.49 -15.37 -2.67
N ASP A 198 12.73 -15.50 -3.76
CA ASP A 198 13.27 -15.76 -5.10
C ASP A 198 14.22 -14.64 -5.56
N ALA A 199 15.25 -15.03 -6.33
CA ALA A 199 16.19 -14.07 -6.94
C ALA A 199 15.47 -13.08 -7.87
N ASP A 200 14.48 -13.56 -8.63
CA ASP A 200 13.57 -12.71 -9.40
C ASP A 200 12.29 -12.45 -8.60
N LYS A 201 12.14 -11.21 -8.13
CA LYS A 201 10.98 -10.76 -7.36
C LYS A 201 9.82 -10.32 -8.23
N CYS A 202 9.96 -10.37 -9.56
CA CYS A 202 8.92 -9.98 -10.49
C CYS A 202 7.90 -11.12 -10.68
N ARG A 203 6.68 -10.90 -10.19
CA ARG A 203 5.57 -11.86 -10.25
C ARG A 203 4.48 -11.38 -11.20
N LEU A 204 3.89 -12.31 -11.94
CA LEU A 204 2.63 -12.07 -12.66
C LEU A 204 1.47 -12.09 -11.67
N LEU A 205 0.52 -11.18 -11.84
CA LEU A 205 -0.72 -11.15 -11.06
C LEU A 205 -1.92 -11.73 -11.81
N ASN A 206 -1.78 -11.92 -13.12
CA ASN A 206 -2.77 -12.55 -13.97
C ASN A 206 -2.16 -13.74 -14.73
N ARG A 207 -2.97 -14.49 -15.48
CA ARG A 207 -2.56 -15.65 -16.28
C ARG A 207 -2.69 -15.32 -17.77
N PRO A 208 -1.69 -14.63 -18.37
CA PRO A 208 -1.79 -14.11 -19.73
C PRO A 208 -1.81 -15.20 -20.81
N VAL A 209 -2.41 -14.85 -21.95
CA VAL A 209 -2.48 -15.63 -23.20
C VAL A 209 -1.71 -14.92 -24.32
N GLY A 210 -0.42 -14.66 -24.09
CA GLY A 210 0.48 -13.87 -24.94
C GLY A 210 0.53 -14.27 -26.40
N ASN A 211 0.42 -15.57 -26.68
CA ASN A 211 0.35 -16.11 -28.04
C ASN A 211 -1.01 -15.89 -28.73
N GLY A 212 -2.01 -15.38 -28.01
CA GLY A 212 -3.36 -15.10 -28.49
C GLY A 212 -4.26 -16.34 -28.64
N VAL A 213 -3.77 -17.53 -28.29
CA VAL A 213 -4.49 -18.80 -28.43
C VAL A 213 -5.76 -18.80 -27.58
N ARG A 214 -6.81 -19.36 -28.16
CA ARG A 214 -8.09 -19.64 -27.50
C ARG A 214 -8.04 -21.02 -26.85
N ALA A 215 -7.83 -21.03 -25.53
CA ALA A 215 -7.61 -22.21 -24.71
C ALA A 215 -8.82 -22.54 -23.80
N GLU A 216 -9.98 -21.94 -24.02
CA GLU A 216 -11.20 -22.11 -23.20
C GLU A 216 -11.66 -23.58 -23.11
N ARG A 217 -11.30 -24.41 -24.11
CA ARG A 217 -11.65 -25.84 -24.16
C ARG A 217 -10.56 -26.77 -23.62
N LEU A 218 -9.41 -26.25 -23.20
CA LEU A 218 -8.35 -27.07 -22.61
C LEU A 218 -8.70 -27.42 -21.16
N PRO A 219 -8.29 -28.60 -20.65
CA PRO A 219 -8.23 -28.83 -19.21
C PRO A 219 -7.33 -27.79 -18.53
N ALA A 220 -7.76 -27.21 -17.41
CA ALA A 220 -7.01 -26.17 -16.69
C ALA A 220 -5.57 -26.59 -16.34
N VAL A 221 -5.35 -27.88 -16.04
CA VAL A 221 -4.03 -28.46 -15.73
C VAL A 221 -3.05 -28.38 -16.91
N LEU A 222 -3.53 -28.30 -18.15
CA LEU A 222 -2.71 -28.19 -19.35
C LEU A 222 -2.49 -26.73 -19.79
N PHE A 223 -3.13 -25.78 -19.13
CA PHE A 223 -3.01 -24.37 -19.48
C PHE A 223 -1.74 -23.76 -18.86
N VAL A 224 -0.81 -23.38 -19.73
CA VAL A 224 0.42 -22.67 -19.35
C VAL A 224 0.30 -21.21 -19.80
N PRO A 225 0.36 -20.23 -18.87
CA PRO A 225 0.37 -18.83 -19.23
C PRO A 225 1.56 -18.49 -20.14
N THR A 226 1.30 -17.63 -21.12
CA THR A 226 2.34 -17.10 -22.02
C THR A 226 2.30 -15.59 -22.00
N GLU A 227 3.44 -14.92 -22.11
CA GLU A 227 3.48 -13.46 -22.18
C GLU A 227 3.66 -12.97 -23.62
N ARG A 228 3.30 -11.71 -23.84
CA ARG A 228 3.56 -10.98 -25.08
C ARG A 228 4.48 -9.81 -24.78
N ALA A 229 5.38 -9.54 -25.72
CA ALA A 229 6.12 -8.29 -25.74
C ALA A 229 5.20 -7.18 -26.28
N ASN A 230 4.90 -6.20 -25.44
CA ASN A 230 3.98 -5.10 -25.71
C ASN A 230 4.73 -3.88 -26.24
N GLY A 231 4.11 -3.12 -27.15
CA GLY A 231 4.67 -1.87 -27.67
C GLY A 231 4.79 -0.78 -26.61
N ASN A 232 3.84 -0.73 -25.67
CA ASN A 232 3.93 0.16 -24.52
C ASN A 232 3.51 -0.53 -23.21
N ASN A 233 4.12 -0.09 -22.11
CA ASN A 233 3.77 -0.51 -20.75
C ASN A 233 3.68 0.74 -19.86
N LEU A 234 2.77 0.71 -18.89
CA LEU A 234 2.65 1.72 -17.83
C LEU A 234 3.21 1.15 -16.53
N GLY A 235 4.16 1.85 -15.92
CA GLY A 235 4.77 1.49 -14.65
C GLY A 235 4.37 2.46 -13.54
N VAL A 236 4.27 1.92 -12.33
CA VAL A 236 4.15 2.69 -11.08
C VAL A 236 5.41 2.47 -10.28
N ALA A 237 6.12 3.54 -9.97
CA ALA A 237 7.30 3.53 -9.13
C ALA A 237 7.01 4.22 -7.80
N ILE A 238 7.48 3.61 -6.72
CA ILE A 238 7.46 4.22 -5.39
C ILE A 238 8.91 4.54 -5.04
N HIS A 239 9.25 5.81 -5.17
CA HIS A 239 10.48 6.32 -4.62
C HIS A 239 10.27 6.45 -3.12
N SER A 240 11.04 5.69 -2.33
CA SER A 240 11.27 6.08 -0.96
C SER A 240 11.95 7.45 -1.03
N GLN A 241 11.17 8.52 -0.89
CA GLN A 241 11.79 9.78 -0.59
C GLN A 241 12.43 9.56 0.79
N GLN A 242 13.75 9.52 0.84
CA GLN A 242 14.48 9.99 2.02
C GLN A 242 14.25 11.50 2.15
N THR A 243 12.99 11.92 2.22
CA THR A 243 12.65 13.13 2.94
C THR A 243 12.85 12.77 4.39
N THR A 244 14.01 13.11 4.93
CA THR A 244 14.15 13.34 6.36
C THR A 244 13.13 14.41 6.71
N HIS A 245 11.98 13.97 7.23
CA HIS A 245 11.05 14.88 7.85
C HIS A 245 11.67 15.21 9.20
N ASP A 246 12.14 16.44 9.35
CA ASP A 246 12.41 16.94 10.68
C ASP A 246 11.06 17.16 11.33
N VAL A 247 10.78 16.32 12.32
CA VAL A 247 9.68 16.54 13.24
C VAL A 247 10.31 17.21 14.46
N ASN A 248 10.11 18.52 14.57
CA ASN A 248 10.51 19.23 15.78
C ASN A 248 9.27 19.30 16.68
N PRO A 249 9.26 18.61 17.84
CA PRO A 249 8.22 18.86 18.82
C PRO A 249 8.26 20.35 19.18
N LEU A 250 7.08 20.96 19.31
CA LEU A 250 7.03 22.28 19.93
C LEU A 250 7.59 22.12 21.35
N HIS A 251 8.37 23.09 21.83
CA HIS A 251 9.02 23.07 23.14
C HIS A 251 8.02 23.18 24.32
N ASN A 252 6.75 22.84 24.09
CA ASN A 252 5.68 22.89 25.07
C ASN A 252 5.53 21.52 25.73
N GLU A 253 5.10 21.53 26.99
CA GLU A 253 4.64 20.32 27.66
C GLU A 253 3.51 19.65 26.87
N PRO A 254 3.48 18.30 26.80
CA PRO A 254 2.37 17.59 26.18
C PRO A 254 1.03 17.92 26.86
N PHE A 255 -0.01 18.12 26.07
CA PHE A 255 -1.35 18.41 26.60
C PHE A 255 -2.07 17.12 26.99
N VAL A 256 -2.42 16.96 28.26
CA VAL A 256 -3.18 15.79 28.72
C VAL A 256 -4.68 16.03 28.54
N MET A 257 -5.34 15.19 27.75
CA MET A 257 -6.76 15.22 27.45
C MET A 257 -7.39 13.89 27.85
N GLY A 258 -7.83 13.78 29.10
CA GLY A 258 -8.36 12.54 29.66
C GLY A 258 -7.30 11.43 29.71
N ASP A 259 -7.48 10.43 28.85
CA ASP A 259 -6.63 9.23 28.72
C ASP A 259 -5.67 9.32 27.52
N GLU A 260 -5.62 10.47 26.86
CA GLU A 260 -4.68 10.77 25.79
C GLU A 260 -3.72 11.91 26.19
N MET A 261 -2.59 11.92 25.52
CA MET A 261 -1.59 12.97 25.57
C MET A 261 -1.33 13.48 24.15
N LEU A 262 -1.47 14.79 23.96
CA LEU A 262 -1.30 15.48 22.69
C LEU A 262 0.08 16.12 22.64
N VAL A 263 0.90 15.73 21.66
CA VAL A 263 2.19 16.35 21.38
C VAL A 263 2.07 17.08 20.05
N TYR A 264 2.03 18.41 20.11
CA TYR A 264 2.04 19.24 18.90
C TYR A 264 3.47 19.32 18.35
N PHE A 265 3.59 19.17 17.05
CA PHE A 265 4.88 19.24 16.37
C PHE A 265 4.76 20.05 15.08
N ASN A 266 5.87 20.68 14.71
CA ASN A 266 6.02 21.25 13.38
C ASN A 266 6.64 20.19 12.48
N ALA A 267 6.01 19.94 11.33
CA ALA A 267 6.58 19.14 10.27
C ALA A 267 7.14 20.05 9.18
N PHE A 268 8.38 19.76 8.76
CA PHE A 268 9.06 20.47 7.69
C PHE A 268 9.43 19.49 6.57
N SER A 269 9.11 19.84 5.32
CA SER A 269 9.73 19.16 4.18
C SER A 269 11.11 19.76 3.93
N ARG A 270 12.20 19.01 4.19
CA ARG A 270 13.53 19.37 3.68
C ARG A 270 13.63 18.99 2.20
N GLN A 271 13.68 19.98 1.31
CA GLN A 271 14.25 19.79 -0.03
C GLN A 271 15.72 20.22 0.02
N GLN A 272 16.66 19.27 -0.06
CA GLN A 272 18.09 19.59 -0.25
C GLN A 272 18.31 20.09 -1.70
N PRO A 273 19.24 21.05 -1.97
CA PRO A 273 20.49 21.30 -1.22
C PRO A 273 20.58 22.64 -0.49
N HIS A 274 19.50 23.43 -0.36
CA HIS A 274 19.57 24.73 0.32
C HIS A 274 18.95 24.69 1.73
N PRO A 275 19.54 25.40 2.71
CA PRO A 275 18.93 25.64 4.01
C PRO A 275 17.80 26.70 3.87
N CYS A 276 16.76 26.29 3.14
CA CYS A 276 15.38 26.79 2.96
C CYS A 276 15.02 28.24 3.30
N PRO A 277 14.25 28.93 2.42
CA PRO A 277 13.28 29.92 2.90
C PRO A 277 11.90 29.31 3.21
N PHE A 278 11.22 28.61 2.30
CA PHE A 278 9.82 28.16 2.55
C PHE A 278 9.41 26.87 1.81
N GLY A 279 9.83 25.71 2.33
CA GLY A 279 9.16 24.43 2.06
C GLY A 279 7.79 24.36 2.76
N THR A 280 6.99 23.34 2.45
CA THR A 280 5.68 23.14 3.08
C THR A 280 5.85 22.93 4.58
N ARG A 281 5.11 23.72 5.36
CA ARG A 281 5.03 23.61 6.82
C ARG A 281 3.63 23.16 7.18
N SER A 282 3.54 22.26 8.14
CA SER A 282 2.28 21.93 8.78
C SER A 282 2.47 21.80 10.27
N ILE A 283 1.41 22.12 11.00
CA ILE A 283 1.28 21.77 12.41
C ILE A 283 0.60 20.42 12.45
N GLY A 284 1.26 19.46 13.07
CA GLY A 284 0.70 18.15 13.37
C GLY A 284 0.40 18.02 14.85
N VAL A 285 -0.48 17.08 15.19
CA VAL A 285 -0.68 16.61 16.55
C VAL A 285 -0.44 15.11 16.57
N ALA A 286 0.50 14.66 17.41
CA ALA A 286 0.65 13.26 17.75
C ALA A 286 -0.23 12.97 18.96
N ARG A 287 -1.08 11.94 18.86
CA ARG A 287 -1.93 11.47 19.94
C ARG A 287 -1.29 10.22 20.52
N LEU A 288 -0.89 10.29 21.78
CA LEU A 288 -0.35 9.15 22.51
C LEU A 288 -1.31 8.74 23.62
N ARG A 289 -1.31 7.45 23.95
CA ARG A 289 -1.91 6.95 25.18
C ARG A 289 -1.24 7.66 26.36
N ARG A 290 -2.03 8.15 27.32
CA ARG A 290 -1.49 8.75 28.54
C ARG A 290 -0.57 7.75 29.25
N ASP A 291 0.63 8.21 29.63
CA ASP A 291 1.68 7.39 30.24
C ASP A 291 2.13 6.18 29.39
N GLY A 292 1.88 6.21 28.07
CA GLY A 292 2.14 5.12 27.12
C GLY A 292 3.45 5.21 26.34
N PHE A 293 4.48 5.86 26.90
CA PHE A 293 5.73 6.17 26.18
C PHE A 293 6.58 4.94 25.86
N ALA A 294 6.65 3.99 26.79
CA ALA A 294 7.37 2.73 26.66
C ALA A 294 6.55 1.64 27.35
N GLY A 295 6.45 0.48 26.71
CA GLY A 295 5.66 -0.64 27.19
C GLY A 295 6.44 -1.95 27.17
N LEU A 296 6.05 -2.86 28.04
CA LEU A 296 6.58 -4.20 28.15
C LEU A 296 5.56 -5.21 27.63
N GLN A 297 6.03 -6.17 26.84
CA GLN A 297 5.23 -7.27 26.30
C GLN A 297 6.03 -8.58 26.35
N ALA A 298 5.33 -9.71 26.27
CA ALA A 298 5.99 -11.00 26.07
C ALA A 298 6.73 -11.02 24.71
N ALA A 299 7.80 -11.84 24.62
CA ALA A 299 8.44 -12.11 23.34
C ALA A 299 7.44 -12.80 22.39
N ALA A 300 7.61 -12.61 21.08
CA ALA A 300 6.63 -13.05 20.08
C ALA A 300 6.38 -14.57 20.07
N ASP A 301 7.37 -15.36 20.47
CA ASP A 301 7.37 -16.82 20.57
C ASP A 301 7.16 -17.34 22.01
N ALA A 302 7.06 -16.44 23.00
CA ALA A 302 6.88 -16.81 24.39
C ALA A 302 5.41 -17.04 24.72
N VAL A 303 5.12 -18.13 25.44
CA VAL A 303 3.78 -18.44 25.97
C VAL A 303 3.35 -17.42 27.03
N GLU A 304 4.30 -16.96 27.85
CA GLU A 304 4.08 -15.89 28.83
C GLU A 304 5.34 -15.04 29.03
N GLY A 305 5.14 -13.77 29.39
CA GLY A 305 6.17 -12.84 29.83
C GLY A 305 6.05 -12.56 31.33
N ARG A 306 7.16 -12.46 32.05
CA ARG A 306 7.18 -12.16 33.49
C ARG A 306 8.01 -10.93 33.80
N LEU A 307 7.52 -10.11 34.72
CA LEU A 307 8.20 -8.94 35.25
C LEU A 307 8.04 -8.90 36.76
N ILE A 308 9.11 -8.53 37.48
CA ILE A 308 9.04 -8.23 38.91
C ILE A 308 9.68 -6.86 39.13
N THR A 309 8.98 -5.97 39.81
CA THR A 309 9.51 -4.65 40.14
C THR A 309 10.63 -4.72 41.19
N LYS A 310 11.38 -3.63 41.34
CA LYS A 310 12.07 -3.35 42.60
C LYS A 310 11.02 -3.24 43.73
N PRO A 311 11.40 -3.39 45.02
CA PRO A 311 10.48 -3.14 46.11
C PRO A 311 9.90 -1.72 46.04
N LEU A 312 8.58 -1.60 46.19
CA LEU A 312 7.82 -0.36 46.14
C LEU A 312 7.01 -0.24 47.43
N GLN A 313 6.85 0.98 47.94
CA GLN A 313 5.91 1.23 49.03
C GLN A 313 4.49 1.29 48.46
N ILE A 314 3.56 0.55 49.06
CA ILE A 314 2.14 0.58 48.70
C ILE A 314 1.53 1.88 49.24
N ALA A 315 1.41 2.88 48.36
CA ALA A 315 1.10 4.26 48.70
C ALA A 315 -0.37 4.67 48.54
N GLY A 316 -1.28 3.70 48.40
CA GLY A 316 -2.72 3.96 48.24
C GLY A 316 -3.54 2.69 48.43
N ASP A 317 -4.85 2.81 48.35
CA ASP A 317 -5.77 1.70 48.55
C ASP A 317 -5.93 0.86 47.29
N ARG A 318 -5.63 1.40 46.11
CA ARG A 318 -5.78 0.73 44.80
C ARG A 318 -4.45 0.65 44.07
N LEU A 319 -4.25 -0.46 43.34
CA LEU A 319 -3.17 -0.60 42.36
C LEU A 319 -3.77 -0.67 40.95
N LEU A 320 -3.35 0.26 40.09
CA LEU A 320 -3.85 0.44 38.73
C LEU A 320 -2.75 0.06 37.74
N LEU A 321 -3.12 -0.60 36.65
CA LEU A 321 -2.26 -0.83 35.50
C LEU A 321 -2.74 -0.06 34.27
N ASN A 322 -1.79 0.46 33.52
CA ASN A 322 -2.00 0.96 32.18
C ASN A 322 -1.72 -0.16 31.17
N VAL A 323 -2.77 -0.75 30.59
CA VAL A 323 -2.70 -1.97 29.77
C VAL A 323 -3.36 -1.76 28.41
N GLU A 324 -2.68 -2.13 27.34
CA GLU A 324 -3.23 -2.22 25.98
C GLU A 324 -3.36 -3.68 25.55
N GLN A 325 -4.51 -4.02 24.99
CA GLN A 325 -4.82 -5.35 24.46
C GLN A 325 -4.81 -5.30 22.94
N ARG A 326 -3.77 -5.85 22.29
CA ARG A 326 -3.74 -5.96 20.83
C ARG A 326 -4.31 -7.31 20.41
N GLY A 327 -5.18 -7.35 19.41
CA GLY A 327 -5.66 -8.62 18.84
C GLY A 327 -6.62 -9.45 19.69
N GLY A 328 -7.12 -8.94 20.83
CA GLY A 328 -8.31 -9.47 21.51
C GLY A 328 -8.15 -10.71 22.42
N GLU A 329 -6.97 -11.33 22.51
CA GLU A 329 -6.75 -12.58 23.28
C GLU A 329 -5.65 -12.47 24.36
N GLY A 330 -5.37 -11.26 24.85
CA GLY A 330 -4.35 -11.01 25.86
C GLY A 330 -4.87 -11.04 27.30
N SER A 331 -3.96 -11.27 28.26
CA SER A 331 -4.27 -11.11 29.68
C SER A 331 -3.05 -10.70 30.50
N VAL A 332 -3.30 -9.97 31.59
CA VAL A 332 -2.31 -9.71 32.65
C VAL A 332 -2.85 -10.20 33.98
N ASN A 333 -2.07 -11.01 34.67
CA ASN A 333 -2.25 -11.31 36.08
C ASN A 333 -1.15 -10.65 36.90
N VAL A 334 -1.47 -10.30 38.14
CA VAL A 334 -0.53 -9.63 39.07
C VAL A 334 -0.58 -10.29 40.43
N ALA A 335 0.60 -10.50 40.99
CA ALA A 335 0.80 -10.86 42.38
C ALA A 335 1.60 -9.78 43.12
N LEU A 336 1.36 -9.63 44.42
CA LEU A 336 2.22 -8.86 45.32
C LEU A 336 3.14 -9.81 46.07
N LEU A 337 4.43 -9.49 46.09
CA LEU A 337 5.45 -10.27 46.79
C LEU A 337 6.01 -9.48 47.96
N ASP A 338 6.39 -10.16 49.05
CA ASP A 338 7.19 -9.58 50.12
C ASP A 338 8.64 -9.31 49.67
N GLU A 339 9.47 -8.81 50.59
CA GLU A 339 10.87 -8.50 50.31
C GLU A 339 11.71 -9.74 49.98
N GLN A 340 11.28 -10.91 50.49
CA GLN A 340 11.90 -12.22 50.28
C GLN A 340 11.41 -12.89 48.98
N GLY A 341 10.40 -12.32 48.32
CA GLY A 341 9.82 -12.84 47.08
C GLY A 341 8.65 -13.81 47.26
N ASN A 342 8.12 -13.97 48.47
CA ASN A 342 6.94 -14.80 48.71
C ASN A 342 5.66 -14.01 48.41
N GLU A 343 4.65 -14.68 47.85
CA GLU A 343 3.34 -14.07 47.57
C GLU A 343 2.65 -13.63 48.87
N LEU A 344 2.15 -12.40 48.89
CA LEU A 344 1.34 -11.89 50.00
C LEU A 344 -0.01 -12.62 50.03
N PRO A 345 -0.46 -13.11 51.21
CA PRO A 345 -1.72 -13.83 51.31
C PRO A 345 -2.90 -13.07 50.69
N GLY A 346 -3.65 -13.73 49.82
CA GLY A 346 -4.82 -13.16 49.14
C GLY A 346 -4.51 -12.18 48.01
N HIS A 347 -3.23 -11.91 47.73
CA HIS A 347 -2.75 -11.07 46.63
C HIS A 347 -1.79 -11.84 45.71
N GLY A 348 -1.88 -13.17 45.70
CA GLY A 348 -1.06 -14.07 44.89
C GLY A 348 -1.55 -14.23 43.46
N PHE A 349 -0.81 -14.98 42.64
CA PHE A 349 -1.18 -15.23 41.24
C PHE A 349 -2.42 -16.13 41.12
N ALA A 350 -2.59 -17.09 42.03
CA ALA A 350 -3.73 -18.02 42.02
C ALA A 350 -5.06 -17.31 42.33
N GLU A 351 -4.98 -16.21 43.07
CA GLU A 351 -6.10 -15.35 43.45
C GLU A 351 -6.30 -14.20 42.46
N SER A 352 -5.31 -13.85 41.64
CA SER A 352 -5.37 -12.74 40.70
C SER A 352 -6.48 -12.91 39.65
N LEU A 353 -7.35 -11.91 39.52
CA LEU A 353 -8.31 -11.84 38.42
C LEU A 353 -7.64 -11.22 37.19
N PRO A 354 -7.71 -11.85 36.01
CA PRO A 354 -7.00 -11.38 34.83
C PRO A 354 -7.58 -10.06 34.31
N ILE A 355 -6.71 -9.12 33.95
CA ILE A 355 -7.08 -7.95 33.14
C ILE A 355 -7.02 -8.35 31.67
N THR A 356 -8.18 -8.37 31.01
CA THR A 356 -8.34 -8.76 29.60
C THR A 356 -8.83 -7.62 28.71
N THR A 357 -8.99 -6.42 29.27
CA THR A 357 -9.48 -5.23 28.55
C THR A 357 -8.39 -4.16 28.46
N ASP A 358 -8.46 -3.35 27.41
CA ASP A 358 -7.64 -2.16 27.28
C ASP A 358 -8.16 -1.08 28.25
N ALA A 359 -7.28 -0.57 29.11
CA ALA A 359 -7.58 0.59 29.94
C ALA A 359 -6.30 1.32 30.41
N VAL A 360 -6.36 2.65 30.47
CA VAL A 360 -5.25 3.48 30.99
C VAL A 360 -5.15 3.34 32.52
N ARG A 361 -6.24 2.96 33.18
CA ARG A 361 -6.35 2.79 34.64
C ARG A 361 -7.14 1.52 34.98
N ALA A 362 -6.64 0.35 34.58
CA ALA A 362 -7.23 -0.94 34.92
C ALA A 362 -7.01 -1.26 36.41
N PRO A 363 -8.08 -1.39 37.24
CA PRO A 363 -7.92 -1.76 38.63
C PRO A 363 -7.57 -3.24 38.77
N LEU A 364 -6.57 -3.55 39.59
CA LEU A 364 -6.27 -4.92 39.97
C LEU A 364 -7.25 -5.43 41.00
N ARG A 365 -7.61 -6.71 40.85
CA ARG A 365 -8.50 -7.42 41.76
C ARG A 365 -8.01 -8.84 41.95
N TRP A 366 -8.25 -9.35 43.14
CA TRP A 366 -8.05 -10.74 43.50
C TRP A 366 -9.40 -11.34 43.92
N LYS A 367 -9.51 -12.68 43.92
CA LYS A 367 -10.74 -13.39 44.29
C LYS A 367 -11.26 -13.00 45.67
N THR A 368 -10.36 -12.71 46.61
CA THR A 368 -10.67 -12.41 48.01
C THR A 368 -10.45 -10.94 48.39
N HIS A 369 -9.82 -10.13 47.53
CA HIS A 369 -9.52 -8.72 47.78
C HIS A 369 -9.79 -7.88 46.52
N SER A 370 -10.57 -6.81 46.66
CA SER A 370 -10.91 -5.90 45.55
C SER A 370 -9.82 -4.89 45.22
N ASP A 371 -8.80 -4.79 46.06
CA ASP A 371 -7.85 -3.68 46.11
C ASP A 371 -6.62 -4.07 46.96
N VAL A 372 -5.77 -3.11 47.32
CA VAL A 372 -4.53 -3.32 48.11
C VAL A 372 -4.56 -2.60 49.46
N ALA A 373 -5.74 -2.17 49.94
CA ALA A 373 -5.88 -1.38 51.15
C ALA A 373 -5.39 -2.13 52.40
N SER A 374 -5.62 -3.44 52.47
CA SER A 374 -5.20 -4.29 53.60
C SER A 374 -3.68 -4.41 53.75
N VAL A 375 -2.92 -4.04 52.72
CA VAL A 375 -1.45 -4.07 52.69
C VAL A 375 -0.84 -2.69 52.49
N ARG A 376 -1.64 -1.61 52.62
CA ARG A 376 -1.16 -0.23 52.54
C ARG A 376 -0.03 0.04 53.52
N GLY A 377 0.96 0.81 53.07
CA GLY A 377 2.15 1.18 53.85
C GLY A 377 3.23 0.11 53.90
N ARG A 378 2.96 -1.13 53.46
CA ARG A 378 3.98 -2.17 53.33
C ARG A 378 4.88 -1.92 52.12
N THR A 379 6.11 -2.40 52.20
CA THR A 379 7.00 -2.56 51.04
C THR A 379 6.71 -3.91 50.38
N ALA A 380 6.45 -3.90 49.08
CA ALA A 380 6.17 -5.09 48.29
C ALA A 380 6.75 -4.97 46.88
N ARG A 381 6.98 -6.10 46.21
CA ARG A 381 7.26 -6.14 44.76
C ARG A 381 5.97 -6.45 44.02
N VAL A 382 5.78 -5.83 42.87
CA VAL A 382 4.67 -6.15 41.97
C VAL A 382 5.20 -7.13 40.92
N ALA A 383 4.64 -8.34 40.89
CA ALA A 383 4.97 -9.37 39.92
C ALA A 383 3.85 -9.48 38.88
N LEU A 384 4.19 -9.38 37.60
CA LEU A 384 3.25 -9.45 36.48
C LEU A 384 3.51 -10.69 35.66
N CYS A 385 2.44 -11.32 35.20
CA CYS A 385 2.44 -12.36 34.19
C CYS A 385 1.57 -11.91 33.01
N LEU A 386 2.20 -11.74 31.85
CA LEU A 386 1.58 -11.25 30.62
C LEU A 386 1.43 -12.42 29.65
N ARG A 387 0.26 -12.53 28.99
CA ARG A 387 -0.01 -13.53 27.96
C ARG A 387 -0.63 -12.89 26.72
N GLY A 388 -0.43 -13.54 25.58
CA GLY A 388 -0.88 -13.03 24.28
C GLY A 388 -0.25 -11.68 23.94
N HIS A 389 -0.92 -10.91 23.09
CA HIS A 389 -0.43 -9.61 22.62
C HIS A 389 -0.82 -8.47 23.58
N THR A 390 -0.42 -8.60 24.83
CA THR A 390 -0.66 -7.60 25.88
C THR A 390 0.56 -6.71 26.10
N ILE A 391 0.34 -5.40 26.20
CA ILE A 391 1.38 -4.42 26.53
C ILE A 391 1.03 -3.75 27.86
N VAL A 392 1.98 -3.71 28.80
CA VAL A 392 1.87 -2.95 30.05
C VAL A 392 2.80 -1.74 29.98
N TYR A 393 2.25 -0.56 30.16
CA TYR A 393 2.97 0.71 30.07
C TYR A 393 3.43 1.25 31.43
N ALA A 394 2.52 1.23 32.41
CA ALA A 394 2.74 1.84 33.70
C ALA A 394 1.91 1.15 34.78
N LEU A 395 2.33 1.37 36.04
CA LEU A 395 1.58 1.01 37.23
C LEU A 395 1.51 2.21 38.16
N ALA A 396 0.42 2.34 38.92
CA ALA A 396 0.24 3.43 39.87
C ALA A 396 -0.56 2.98 41.09
N PHE A 397 -0.14 3.41 42.27
CA PHE A 397 -0.98 3.37 43.47
C PHE A 397 -1.87 4.60 43.50
N ALA A 398 -3.14 4.44 43.88
CA ALA A 398 -4.11 5.51 44.02
C ALA A 398 -4.94 5.31 45.29
N ASP A 399 -5.38 6.41 45.91
CA ASP A 399 -6.37 6.37 47.00
C ASP A 399 -7.75 5.91 46.48
#